data_AF-A0A3C0BUJ3-F1
#
_entry.id   AF-A0A3C0BUJ3-F1
#
_cell.length_a   1.000
_cell.length_b   1.000
_cell.length_c   1.000
_cell.angle_alpha   90.00
_cell.angle_beta   90.00
_cell.angle_gamma   90.00
#
_symmetry.space_group_name_H-M   'P 1'
#
loop_
_entity.id
_entity.type
_entity.pdbx_description
1 polymer ?
#
loop_
_entity_poly.entity_id
_entity_poly.type
_entity_poly.pdbx_seq_one_letter_code
_entity_poly.pdbx_strand_id
1 'polypeptide(L)'
;MDESVAERIGMVNDVLERLTARRVERIVIDGPLAKSKIAWKVATYAEALLYRVVALANGCAVNWNRNDALVSVLAARALVETVAVLMDLDRRLEDLLDKEDLAGINALIMNRSFSTRDEDWLKNYPDAKAVNVLTIIEGVDENHDLEGMLSGYHASLSELCHPNRDGHLGLFGTLDTKTGETTYSVTNYRPLLG
;
A
#
# COMPACT_ATOMS: atom_id res chain seq x y z
N MET A 1 19.55 0.71 -20.07
CA MET A 1 19.06 0.57 -18.69
C MET A 1 20.28 0.33 -17.83
N ASP A 2 20.48 1.14 -16.81
CA ASP A 2 21.58 0.96 -15.86
C ASP A 2 21.52 -0.46 -15.26
N GLU A 3 22.66 -1.14 -15.20
CA GLU A 3 22.79 -2.50 -14.66
C GLU A 3 22.24 -2.57 -13.22
N SER A 4 22.38 -1.47 -12.46
CA SER A 4 21.83 -1.32 -11.11
C SER A 4 20.29 -1.29 -11.06
N VAL A 5 19.64 -0.78 -12.10
CA VAL A 5 18.17 -0.71 -12.19
C VAL A 5 17.61 -2.08 -12.57
N ALA A 6 18.27 -2.78 -13.50
CA ALA A 6 17.89 -4.14 -13.87
C ALA A 6 17.96 -5.10 -12.66
N GLU A 7 19.01 -4.97 -11.85
CA GLU A 7 19.17 -5.74 -10.61
C GLU A 7 18.05 -5.46 -9.61
N ARG A 8 17.75 -4.18 -9.34
CA ARG A 8 16.63 -3.79 -8.44
C ARG A 8 15.28 -4.32 -8.93
N ILE A 9 15.01 -4.27 -10.23
CA ILE A 9 13.80 -4.84 -10.81
C ILE A 9 13.77 -6.36 -10.60
N GLY A 10 14.90 -7.05 -10.82
CA GLY A 10 15.04 -8.48 -10.52
C GLY A 10 14.69 -8.81 -9.08
N MET A 11 15.28 -8.08 -8.12
CA MET A 11 14.99 -8.27 -6.69
C MET A 11 13.51 -8.07 -6.36
N VAL A 12 12.87 -7.04 -6.91
CA VAL A 12 11.44 -6.78 -6.70
C VAL A 12 10.58 -7.91 -7.27
N ASN A 13 10.93 -8.42 -8.46
CA ASN A 13 10.23 -9.55 -9.08
C ASN A 13 10.37 -10.83 -8.22
N ASP A 14 11.57 -11.11 -7.71
CA ASP A 14 11.80 -12.27 -6.83
C ASP A 14 11.01 -12.16 -5.53
N VAL A 15 10.94 -10.96 -4.94
CA VAL A 15 10.09 -10.71 -3.75
C VAL A 15 8.63 -10.96 -4.09
N LEU A 16 8.14 -10.42 -5.20
CA LEU A 16 6.75 -10.56 -5.61
C LEU A 16 6.38 -12.02 -5.92
N GLU A 17 7.27 -12.77 -6.56
CA GLU A 17 7.07 -14.20 -6.81
C GLU A 17 6.96 -14.99 -5.50
N ARG A 18 7.88 -14.74 -4.56
CA ARG A 18 7.82 -15.38 -3.22
C ARG A 18 6.54 -15.04 -2.47
N LEU A 19 6.13 -13.77 -2.46
CA LEU A 19 4.87 -13.35 -1.83
C LEU A 19 3.65 -13.96 -2.51
N THR A 20 3.68 -14.05 -3.85
CA THR A 20 2.61 -14.69 -4.63
C THR A 20 2.47 -16.16 -4.28
N ALA A 21 3.59 -16.89 -4.21
CA ALA A 21 3.63 -18.31 -3.86
C ALA A 21 3.27 -18.60 -2.40
N ARG A 22 3.45 -17.62 -1.49
CA ARG A 22 3.11 -17.74 -0.08
C ARG A 22 1.60 -17.68 0.19
N ARG A 23 0.81 -17.11 -0.73
CA ARG A 23 -0.64 -16.96 -0.54
C ARG A 23 -1.33 -18.31 -0.40
N VAL A 24 -2.36 -18.32 0.43
CA VAL A 24 -3.24 -19.49 0.59
C VAL A 24 -4.67 -19.12 0.21
N GLU A 25 -5.31 -19.98 -0.59
CA GLU A 25 -6.70 -19.79 -1.00
C GLU A 25 -7.69 -20.02 0.14
N ARG A 26 -7.26 -20.79 1.17
CA ARG A 26 -8.09 -21.16 2.30
C ARG A 26 -7.27 -21.29 3.57
N ILE A 27 -7.70 -20.61 4.61
CA ILE A 27 -7.25 -20.83 5.98
C ILE A 27 -8.18 -21.85 6.62
N VAL A 28 -7.65 -23.03 6.95
CA VAL A 28 -8.39 -24.08 7.67
C VAL A 28 -8.19 -23.88 9.17
N ILE A 29 -9.27 -23.98 9.95
CA ILE A 29 -9.18 -23.95 11.41
C ILE A 29 -8.75 -25.34 11.88
N ASP A 30 -7.46 -25.60 11.86
CA ASP A 30 -6.84 -26.83 12.35
C ASP A 30 -5.60 -26.52 13.22
N GLY A 31 -5.01 -27.58 13.80
CA GLY A 31 -3.74 -27.48 14.51
C GLY A 31 -3.69 -26.33 15.54
N PRO A 32 -2.70 -25.42 15.47
CA PRO A 32 -2.61 -24.25 16.35
C PRO A 32 -3.78 -23.26 16.21
N LEU A 33 -4.35 -23.10 15.01
CA LEU A 33 -5.45 -22.17 14.76
C LEU A 33 -6.76 -22.63 15.41
N ALA A 34 -6.96 -23.95 15.52
CA ALA A 34 -8.06 -24.52 16.28
C ALA A 34 -7.94 -24.29 17.80
N LYS A 35 -6.71 -24.05 18.30
CA LYS A 35 -6.45 -23.80 19.72
C LYS A 35 -6.52 -22.32 20.10
N SER A 36 -6.42 -21.41 19.12
CA SER A 36 -6.44 -19.97 19.37
C SER A 36 -7.23 -19.22 18.30
N LYS A 37 -8.40 -18.71 18.69
CA LYS A 37 -9.22 -17.82 17.85
C LYS A 37 -8.46 -16.55 17.46
N ILE A 38 -7.55 -16.07 18.32
CA ILE A 38 -6.72 -14.90 18.04
C ILE A 38 -5.72 -15.22 16.93
N ALA A 39 -5.05 -16.37 17.00
CA ALA A 39 -4.13 -16.80 15.95
C ALA A 39 -4.84 -16.92 14.59
N TRP A 40 -6.05 -17.47 14.58
CA TRP A 40 -6.88 -17.53 13.36
C TRP A 40 -7.24 -16.14 12.81
N LYS A 41 -7.60 -15.18 13.67
CA LYS A 41 -7.87 -13.79 13.25
C LYS A 41 -6.63 -13.12 12.66
N VAL A 42 -5.47 -13.27 13.31
CA VAL A 42 -4.19 -12.74 12.81
C VAL A 42 -3.87 -13.32 11.44
N ALA A 43 -3.96 -14.65 11.28
CA ALA A 43 -3.72 -15.33 10.02
C ALA A 43 -4.66 -14.82 8.91
N THR A 44 -5.95 -14.65 9.21
CA THR A 44 -6.94 -14.15 8.25
C THR A 44 -6.64 -12.72 7.81
N TYR A 45 -6.29 -11.84 8.76
CA TYR A 45 -5.94 -10.45 8.45
C TYR A 45 -4.64 -10.34 7.65
N ALA A 46 -3.61 -11.09 8.04
CA ALA A 46 -2.32 -11.12 7.34
C ALA A 46 -2.47 -11.63 5.89
N GLU A 47 -3.29 -12.66 5.67
CA GLU A 47 -3.54 -13.19 4.34
C GLU A 47 -4.26 -12.18 3.45
N ALA A 48 -5.26 -11.44 3.98
CA ALA A 48 -5.93 -10.38 3.24
C ALA A 48 -4.96 -9.26 2.81
N LEU A 49 -4.05 -8.86 3.70
CA LEU A 49 -3.00 -7.89 3.37
C LEU A 49 -2.03 -8.44 2.31
N LEU A 50 -1.63 -9.71 2.40
CA LEU A 50 -0.75 -10.36 1.42
C LEU A 50 -1.38 -10.38 0.02
N TYR A 51 -2.67 -10.75 -0.08
CA TYR A 51 -3.40 -10.67 -1.34
C TYR A 51 -3.43 -9.24 -1.91
N ARG A 52 -3.63 -8.24 -1.06
CA ARG A 52 -3.65 -6.83 -1.46
C ARG A 52 -2.27 -6.35 -1.94
N VAL A 53 -1.19 -6.68 -1.22
CA VAL A 53 0.19 -6.38 -1.62
C VAL A 53 0.50 -6.96 -3.00
N VAL A 54 0.22 -8.25 -3.19
CA VAL A 54 0.48 -8.94 -4.47
C VAL A 54 -0.35 -8.34 -5.61
N ALA A 55 -1.63 -8.04 -5.36
CA ALA A 55 -2.50 -7.43 -6.37
C ALA A 55 -2.01 -6.05 -6.81
N LEU A 56 -1.60 -5.20 -5.86
CA LEU A 56 -1.15 -3.83 -6.15
C LEU A 56 0.23 -3.81 -6.81
N ALA A 57 1.17 -4.66 -6.36
CA ALA A 57 2.48 -4.78 -6.99
C ALA A 57 2.38 -5.29 -8.43
N ASN A 58 1.58 -6.34 -8.68
CA ASN A 58 1.30 -6.78 -10.05
C ASN A 58 0.58 -5.72 -10.87
N GLY A 59 -0.40 -5.03 -10.26
CA GLY A 59 -1.12 -3.93 -10.90
C GLY A 59 -0.18 -2.82 -11.35
N CYS A 60 0.81 -2.45 -10.53
CA CYS A 60 1.83 -1.48 -10.91
C CYS A 60 2.61 -1.98 -12.16
N ALA A 61 3.20 -3.18 -12.10
CA ALA A 61 4.01 -3.72 -13.20
C ALA A 61 3.21 -3.88 -14.50
N VAL A 62 1.99 -4.40 -14.43
CA VAL A 62 1.14 -4.62 -15.62
C VAL A 62 0.77 -3.29 -16.29
N ASN A 63 0.38 -2.28 -15.52
CA ASN A 63 -0.02 -0.99 -16.09
C ASN A 63 1.17 -0.18 -16.58
N TRP A 64 2.31 -0.25 -15.88
CA TRP A 64 3.56 0.31 -16.37
C TRP A 64 3.94 -0.27 -17.74
N ASN A 65 3.93 -1.60 -17.88
CA ASN A 65 4.25 -2.27 -19.14
C ASN A 65 3.26 -1.99 -20.28
N ARG A 66 2.06 -1.48 -19.96
CA ARG A 66 1.03 -1.05 -20.92
C ARG A 66 1.09 0.44 -21.25
N ASN A 67 2.05 1.18 -20.69
CA ASN A 67 2.13 2.65 -20.75
C ASN A 67 0.89 3.34 -20.15
N ASP A 68 0.25 2.74 -19.15
CA ASP A 68 -0.81 3.37 -18.35
C ASP A 68 -0.21 3.90 -17.04
N ALA A 69 0.42 5.07 -17.15
CA ALA A 69 1.15 5.68 -16.03
C ALA A 69 0.23 6.02 -14.85
N LEU A 70 -0.98 6.53 -15.10
CA LEU A 70 -1.91 6.90 -14.03
C LEU A 70 -2.31 5.67 -13.21
N VAL A 71 -2.75 4.59 -13.86
CA VAL A 71 -3.17 3.38 -13.14
C VAL A 71 -1.98 2.71 -12.45
N SER A 72 -0.79 2.74 -13.06
CA SER A 72 0.44 2.25 -12.43
C SER A 72 0.75 3.01 -11.14
N VAL A 73 0.68 4.34 -11.15
CA VAL A 73 0.99 5.19 -10.00
C VAL A 73 -0.08 5.08 -8.92
N LEU A 74 -1.36 4.97 -9.29
CA LEU A 74 -2.45 4.68 -8.35
C LEU A 74 -2.20 3.35 -7.60
N ALA A 75 -1.78 2.30 -8.32
CA ALA A 75 -1.45 1.01 -7.72
C ALA A 75 -0.23 1.12 -6.79
N ALA A 76 0.82 1.84 -7.21
CA ALA A 76 2.01 2.07 -6.41
C ALA A 76 1.71 2.85 -5.12
N ARG A 77 0.88 3.91 -5.19
CA ARG A 77 0.47 4.70 -4.02
C ARG A 77 -0.28 3.84 -3.01
N ALA A 78 -1.25 3.06 -3.49
CA ALA A 78 -2.00 2.14 -2.63
C ALA A 78 -1.11 1.01 -2.07
N LEU A 79 -0.06 0.60 -2.80
CA LEU A 79 0.90 -0.38 -2.32
C LEU A 79 1.71 0.18 -1.14
N VAL A 80 2.22 1.41 -1.25
CA VAL A 80 2.92 2.12 -0.17
C VAL A 80 2.04 2.20 1.08
N GLU A 81 0.77 2.60 0.92
CA GLU A 81 -0.21 2.63 2.02
C GLU A 81 -0.40 1.25 2.67
N THR A 82 -0.48 0.19 1.87
CA THR A 82 -0.68 -1.17 2.36
C THR A 82 0.56 -1.71 3.09
N VAL A 83 1.76 -1.40 2.60
CA VAL A 83 3.02 -1.75 3.27
C VAL A 83 3.17 -1.00 4.59
N ALA A 84 2.80 0.30 4.64
CA ALA A 84 2.80 1.06 5.89
C ALA A 84 1.88 0.43 6.95
N VAL A 85 0.68 -0.02 6.55
CA VAL A 85 -0.24 -0.74 7.44
C VAL A 85 0.37 -2.05 7.95
N LEU A 86 1.11 -2.77 7.10
CA LEU A 86 1.77 -4.01 7.50
C LEU A 86 2.89 -3.75 8.51
N MET A 87 3.72 -2.72 8.29
CA MET A 87 4.80 -2.34 9.19
C MET A 87 4.28 -1.84 10.55
N ASP A 88 3.24 -0.99 10.56
CA ASP A 88 2.59 -0.56 11.80
C ASP A 88 1.95 -1.73 12.56
N LEU A 89 1.36 -2.69 11.83
CA LEU A 89 0.80 -3.90 12.44
C LEU A 89 1.89 -4.74 13.09
N ASP A 90 2.98 -5.02 12.39
CA ASP A 90 4.08 -5.87 12.84
C ASP A 90 4.66 -5.35 14.15
N ARG A 91 5.05 -4.08 14.17
CA ARG A 91 5.56 -3.40 15.37
C ARG A 91 4.58 -3.43 16.54
N ARG A 92 3.30 -3.14 16.31
CA ARG A 92 2.29 -3.18 17.37
C ARG A 92 2.02 -4.59 17.89
N LEU A 93 2.11 -5.60 17.02
CA LEU A 93 1.97 -6.99 17.43
C LEU A 93 3.17 -7.41 18.29
N GLU A 94 4.40 -7.04 17.91
CA GLU A 94 5.59 -7.25 18.73
C GLU A 94 5.43 -6.62 20.13
N ASP A 95 5.06 -5.33 20.19
CA ASP A 95 4.82 -4.62 21.46
C ASP A 95 3.80 -5.31 22.37
N LEU A 96 2.76 -5.91 21.79
CA LEU A 96 1.69 -6.58 22.53
C LEU A 96 2.06 -8.02 22.91
N LEU A 97 2.84 -8.70 22.07
CA LEU A 97 3.38 -10.02 22.34
C LEU A 97 4.38 -9.97 23.51
N ASP A 98 5.25 -8.96 23.53
CA ASP A 98 6.21 -8.73 24.63
C ASP A 98 5.52 -8.48 25.98
N LYS A 99 4.31 -7.92 25.93
CA LYS A 99 3.47 -7.68 27.12
C LYS A 99 2.53 -8.83 27.45
N GLU A 100 2.54 -9.89 26.65
CA GLU A 100 1.60 -11.01 26.70
C GLU A 100 0.12 -10.56 26.66
N ASP A 101 -0.17 -9.41 26.03
CA ASP A 101 -1.50 -8.78 26.00
C ASP A 101 -2.38 -9.36 24.88
N LEU A 102 -2.89 -10.56 25.11
CA LEU A 102 -3.79 -11.23 24.16
C LEU A 102 -5.08 -10.43 23.90
N ALA A 103 -5.57 -9.67 24.88
CA ALA A 103 -6.76 -8.85 24.73
C ALA A 103 -6.48 -7.68 23.76
N GLY A 104 -5.34 -7.02 23.93
CA GLY A 104 -4.82 -5.99 23.03
C GLY A 104 -4.59 -6.51 21.62
N ILE A 105 -4.02 -7.71 21.44
CA ILE A 105 -3.85 -8.32 20.11
C ILE A 105 -5.21 -8.53 19.44
N ASN A 106 -6.17 -9.09 20.17
CA ASN A 106 -7.50 -9.30 19.63
C ASN A 106 -8.19 -7.97 19.25
N ALA A 107 -8.07 -6.94 20.10
CA ALA A 107 -8.63 -5.62 19.84
C ALA A 107 -7.98 -4.96 18.61
N LEU A 108 -6.65 -5.04 18.50
CA LEU A 108 -5.89 -4.51 17.37
C LEU A 108 -6.34 -5.16 16.05
N ILE A 109 -6.34 -6.50 15.98
CA ILE A 109 -6.70 -7.23 14.75
C ILE A 109 -8.16 -7.01 14.38
N MET A 110 -9.06 -6.98 15.37
CA MET A 110 -10.47 -6.68 15.12
C MET A 110 -10.67 -5.28 14.57
N ASN A 111 -10.07 -4.27 15.18
CA ASN A 111 -10.17 -2.90 14.66
C ASN A 111 -9.58 -2.82 13.24
N ARG A 112 -8.36 -3.33 13.01
CA ARG A 112 -7.71 -3.27 11.70
C ARG A 112 -8.48 -4.01 10.59
N SER A 113 -9.15 -5.11 10.92
CA SER A 113 -9.94 -5.89 9.95
C SER A 113 -11.25 -5.21 9.55
N PHE A 114 -11.87 -4.42 10.45
CA PHE A 114 -13.24 -3.94 10.28
C PHE A 114 -13.38 -2.41 10.42
N SER A 115 -12.28 -1.68 10.45
CA SER A 115 -12.32 -0.23 10.60
C SER A 115 -12.80 0.48 9.33
N THR A 116 -13.46 1.62 9.51
CA THR A 116 -14.00 2.44 8.42
C THR A 116 -13.96 3.93 8.76
N ARG A 117 -14.11 4.78 7.73
CA ARG A 117 -14.35 6.22 7.87
C ARG A 117 -15.80 6.61 7.59
N ASP A 118 -16.67 5.65 7.29
CA ASP A 118 -18.09 5.89 7.05
C ASP A 118 -18.79 6.42 8.31
N GLU A 119 -19.19 7.69 8.30
CA GLU A 119 -19.79 8.36 9.45
C GLU A 119 -21.12 7.76 9.87
N ASP A 120 -21.92 7.24 8.93
CA ASP A 120 -23.21 6.63 9.25
C ASP A 120 -23.03 5.28 9.93
N TRP A 121 -22.02 4.51 9.51
CA TRP A 121 -21.61 3.30 10.22
C TRP A 121 -21.09 3.61 11.62
N LEU A 122 -20.24 4.65 11.74
CA LEU A 122 -19.59 5.02 13.00
C LEU A 122 -20.56 5.57 14.07
N LYS A 123 -21.73 6.09 13.68
CA LYS A 123 -22.79 6.44 14.65
C LYS A 123 -23.23 5.23 15.49
N ASN A 124 -23.22 4.04 14.89
CA ASN A 124 -23.61 2.79 15.55
C ASN A 124 -22.42 2.03 16.13
N TYR A 125 -21.22 2.23 15.55
CA TYR A 125 -20.00 1.50 15.92
C TYR A 125 -18.79 2.45 16.03
N PRO A 126 -18.74 3.34 17.04
CA PRO A 126 -17.70 4.38 17.14
C PRO A 126 -16.28 3.81 17.24
N ASP A 127 -16.11 2.63 17.85
CA ASP A 127 -14.81 1.96 18.01
C ASP A 127 -14.26 1.36 16.70
N ALA A 128 -15.07 1.35 15.63
CA ALA A 128 -14.65 0.91 14.30
C ALA A 128 -14.00 2.05 13.50
N LYS A 129 -13.66 3.19 14.11
CA LYS A 129 -13.02 4.29 13.38
C LYS A 129 -11.64 3.90 12.88
N ALA A 130 -11.42 4.04 11.59
CA ALA A 130 -10.12 3.81 10.96
C ALA A 130 -9.13 4.92 11.33
N VAL A 131 -7.89 4.52 11.62
CA VAL A 131 -6.76 5.44 11.73
C VAL A 131 -6.49 6.03 10.34
N ASN A 132 -6.14 7.32 10.29
CA ASN A 132 -5.74 7.94 9.02
C ASN A 132 -4.46 7.26 8.50
N VAL A 133 -4.45 6.89 7.22
CA VAL A 133 -3.28 6.25 6.59
C VAL A 133 -2.03 7.13 6.63
N LEU A 134 -2.17 8.45 6.54
CA LEU A 134 -1.03 9.37 6.68
C LEU A 134 -0.42 9.30 8.08
N THR A 135 -1.25 9.22 9.12
CA THR A 135 -0.77 9.02 10.50
C THR A 135 -0.05 7.67 10.66
N ILE A 136 -0.47 6.64 9.93
CA ILE A 136 0.25 5.35 9.90
C ILE A 136 1.60 5.51 9.20
N ILE A 137 1.64 6.19 8.05
CA ILE A 137 2.87 6.42 7.28
C ILE A 137 3.89 7.24 8.09
N GLU A 138 3.46 8.35 8.68
CA GLU A 138 4.28 9.20 9.55
C GLU A 138 4.82 8.37 10.72
N GLY A 139 3.96 7.60 11.38
CA GLY A 139 4.38 6.70 12.45
C GLY A 139 5.40 5.65 11.99
N VAL A 140 5.28 5.12 10.78
CA VAL A 140 6.27 4.17 10.24
C VAL A 140 7.61 4.87 9.97
N ASP A 141 7.60 6.07 9.39
CA ASP A 141 8.83 6.84 9.18
C ASP A 141 9.56 7.11 10.50
N GLU A 142 8.82 7.52 11.54
CA GLU A 142 9.35 7.79 12.87
C GLU A 142 9.87 6.51 13.56
N ASN A 143 9.11 5.42 13.53
CA ASN A 143 9.45 4.20 14.27
C ASN A 143 10.56 3.35 13.61
N HIS A 144 10.88 3.61 12.34
CA HIS A 144 11.89 2.87 11.59
C HIS A 144 13.06 3.74 11.12
N ASP A 145 13.20 4.96 11.66
CA ASP A 145 14.26 5.92 11.32
C ASP A 145 14.40 6.13 9.80
N LEU A 146 13.28 6.22 9.08
CA LEU A 146 13.28 6.34 7.61
C LEU A 146 13.41 7.79 7.13
N GLU A 147 13.57 8.76 8.04
CA GLU A 147 13.80 10.18 7.72
C GLU A 147 12.76 10.78 6.75
N GLY A 148 11.48 10.35 6.86
CA GLY A 148 10.41 10.84 5.97
C GLY A 148 10.42 10.19 4.58
N MET A 149 11.16 9.11 4.37
CA MET A 149 11.23 8.42 3.07
C MET A 149 9.84 7.96 2.61
N LEU A 150 9.06 7.30 3.47
CA LEU A 150 7.79 6.70 3.08
C LEU A 150 6.73 7.78 2.81
N SER A 151 6.66 8.79 3.68
CA SER A 151 5.82 9.98 3.47
C SER A 151 6.21 10.76 2.22
N GLY A 152 7.51 10.93 1.94
CA GLY A 152 8.01 11.57 0.72
C GLY A 152 7.62 10.83 -0.57
N TYR A 153 7.75 9.50 -0.57
CA TYR A 153 7.28 8.68 -1.69
C TYR A 153 5.76 8.74 -1.86
N HIS A 154 5.00 8.64 -0.76
CA HIS A 154 3.54 8.76 -0.79
C HIS A 154 3.09 10.11 -1.34
N ALA A 155 3.70 11.21 -0.88
CA ALA A 155 3.39 12.56 -1.34
C ALA A 155 3.66 12.71 -2.84
N SER A 156 4.82 12.24 -3.32
CA SER A 156 5.20 12.30 -4.73
C SER A 156 4.25 11.50 -5.62
N LEU A 157 3.85 10.30 -5.19
CA LEU A 157 2.84 9.50 -5.92
C LEU A 157 1.46 10.14 -5.87
N SER A 158 1.12 10.81 -4.75
CA SER A 158 -0.17 11.48 -4.57
C SER A 158 -0.33 12.68 -5.52
N GLU A 159 0.72 13.44 -5.79
CA GLU A 159 0.68 14.54 -6.76
C GLU A 159 0.26 14.05 -8.15
N LEU A 160 0.73 12.87 -8.57
CA LEU A 160 0.33 12.25 -9.84
C LEU A 160 -1.07 11.59 -9.79
N CYS A 161 -1.57 11.26 -8.60
CA CYS A 161 -2.89 10.64 -8.44
C CYS A 161 -4.03 11.66 -8.28
N HIS A 162 -3.74 12.86 -7.79
CA HIS A 162 -4.74 13.89 -7.57
C HIS A 162 -5.16 14.54 -8.89
N PRO A 163 -6.41 15.03 -9.01
CA PRO A 163 -6.84 15.81 -10.17
C PRO A 163 -6.28 17.25 -10.09
N ASN A 164 -4.97 17.37 -9.90
CA ASN A 164 -4.21 18.61 -9.94
C ASN A 164 -3.41 18.68 -11.24
N ARG A 165 -2.66 19.77 -11.43
CA ARG A 165 -1.86 20.01 -12.64
C ARG A 165 -1.09 18.77 -13.07
N ASP A 166 -0.39 18.12 -12.16
CA ASP A 166 0.51 17.01 -12.48
C ASP A 166 -0.28 15.75 -12.80
N GLY A 167 -1.33 15.43 -12.04
CA GLY A 167 -2.18 14.25 -12.29
C GLY A 167 -3.15 14.35 -13.48
N HIS A 168 -3.33 15.52 -14.11
CA HIS A 168 -4.05 15.64 -15.39
C HIS A 168 -3.19 16.19 -16.53
N LEU A 169 -2.77 17.46 -16.46
CA LEU A 169 -2.08 18.12 -17.57
C LEU A 169 -0.64 17.60 -17.69
N GLY A 170 0.03 17.33 -16.56
CA GLY A 170 1.37 16.77 -16.53
C GLY A 170 1.44 15.32 -17.02
N LEU A 171 0.41 14.52 -16.74
CA LEU A 171 0.34 13.13 -17.21
C LEU A 171 -0.10 12.99 -18.67
N PHE A 172 -1.11 13.76 -19.10
CA PHE A 172 -1.75 13.53 -20.39
C PHE A 172 -1.47 14.62 -21.42
N GLY A 173 -1.15 15.84 -20.98
CA GLY A 173 -1.07 17.02 -21.82
C GLY A 173 0.35 17.39 -22.24
N THR A 174 0.48 18.08 -23.36
CA THR A 174 1.70 18.78 -23.75
C THR A 174 1.35 20.12 -24.35
N LEU A 175 1.87 21.20 -23.78
CA LEU A 175 1.70 22.57 -24.27
C LEU A 175 2.93 22.97 -25.09
N ASP A 176 2.75 23.27 -26.37
CA ASP A 176 3.73 24.00 -27.15
C ASP A 176 3.63 25.48 -26.79
N THR A 177 4.63 26.01 -26.07
CA THR A 177 4.64 27.40 -25.60
C THR A 177 4.91 28.42 -26.71
N LYS A 178 5.33 28.00 -27.91
CA LYS A 178 5.55 28.87 -29.06
C LYS A 178 4.27 29.07 -29.87
N THR A 179 3.46 28.02 -30.01
CA THR A 179 2.22 28.04 -30.82
C THR A 179 0.97 28.20 -29.97
N GLY A 180 1.03 27.86 -28.68
CA GLY A 180 -0.13 27.79 -27.78
C GLY A 180 -0.95 26.51 -27.94
N GLU A 181 -0.52 25.58 -28.80
CA GLU A 181 -1.24 24.32 -29.03
C GLU A 181 -1.07 23.38 -27.83
N THR A 182 -2.18 22.77 -27.39
CA THR A 182 -2.17 21.73 -26.35
C THR A 182 -2.63 20.41 -26.96
N THR A 183 -1.81 19.39 -26.81
CA THR A 183 -2.11 18.02 -27.27
C THR A 183 -2.28 17.09 -26.09
N TYR A 184 -3.06 16.01 -26.27
CA TYR A 184 -3.31 15.02 -25.23
C TYR A 184 -3.01 13.61 -25.73
N SER A 185 -2.40 12.79 -24.89
CA SER A 185 -2.22 11.36 -25.14
C SER A 185 -2.10 10.57 -23.84
N VAL A 186 -2.57 9.33 -23.86
CA VAL A 186 -2.35 8.36 -22.78
C VAL A 186 -0.91 7.83 -22.72
N THR A 187 -0.12 8.03 -23.78
CA THR A 187 1.28 7.58 -23.87
C THR A 187 2.31 8.69 -23.65
N ASN A 188 1.88 9.92 -23.34
CA ASN A 188 2.78 11.08 -23.26
C ASN A 188 3.59 11.18 -21.96
N TYR A 189 3.52 10.20 -21.05
CA TYR A 189 4.35 10.21 -19.85
C TYR A 189 5.83 10.15 -20.23
N ARG A 190 6.48 11.33 -20.22
CA ARG A 190 7.93 11.45 -20.19
C ARG A 190 8.34 11.49 -18.73
N PRO A 191 9.19 10.58 -18.24
CA PRO A 191 9.74 10.71 -16.90
C PRO A 191 10.34 12.11 -16.75
N LEU A 192 10.03 12.78 -15.63
CA LEU A 192 10.69 14.03 -15.20
C LEU A 192 12.13 13.73 -14.75
N LEU A 193 12.91 13.09 -15.61
CA LEU A 193 14.35 12.90 -15.45
C LEU A 193 15.03 13.69 -16.58
N GLY A 194 15.15 14.99 -16.32
CA GLY A 194 16.16 15.87 -16.89
C GLY A 194 17.20 16.16 -15.83
#